data_AF-A0A090M5K5-F1
#
_entry.id   AF-A0A090M5K5-F1
#
_cell.length_a   1.000
_cell.length_b   1.000
_cell.length_c   1.000
_cell.angle_alpha   90.00
_cell.angle_beta   90.00
_cell.angle_gamma   90.00
#
_symmetry.space_group_name_H-M   'P 1'
#
loop_
_entity.id
_entity.type
_entity.pdbx_description
1 polymer ?
#
loop_
_entity_poly.entity_id
_entity_poly.type
_entity_poly.pdbx_seq_one_letter_code
_entity_poly.pdbx_strand_id
1 'polypeptide(L)'
;MIDLDDPNVKKHVDQKRRLRDAHVKASSTSTSEACAVRGVAPGNRAVKKFIVLDLGRPIPLEHDPWTSGDAFEIEFEHQGAVVRRSLGELRSANGGKWTEFELRAWNCVTGWSFADGLKFNGVGLDVVLRCAFGENLKFECLFQTGADGYTTSVDARDLDGAFLAVTDESGEMVSREHGGPRLVFPTLFGWKSAKYLKSVTLRAYEGGFWEKLGCHRRGRWALDERWASGTSSRVWTALAWLTNRYQIFGDGIWIWVMVVGGKVLGAIASFTSLFSIGNRNRKLQ
;
A
#
# COMPACT_ATOMS: atom_id res chain seq x y z
N MET A 1 32.59 -23.21 -7.74
CA MET A 1 32.74 -22.90 -6.31
C MET A 1 33.50 -21.58 -6.27
N ILE A 2 32.91 -20.51 -5.73
CA ILE A 2 33.55 -19.18 -5.73
C ILE A 2 34.66 -19.23 -4.68
N ASP A 3 35.89 -18.97 -5.11
CA ASP A 3 37.04 -18.87 -4.22
C ASP A 3 36.90 -17.61 -3.35
N LEU A 4 36.67 -17.82 -2.06
CA LEU A 4 36.47 -16.75 -1.09
C LEU A 4 37.79 -16.16 -0.58
N ASP A 5 38.92 -16.78 -0.92
CA ASP A 5 40.26 -16.32 -0.58
C ASP A 5 40.92 -15.51 -1.72
N ASP A 6 40.24 -15.36 -2.85
CA ASP A 6 40.64 -14.44 -3.92
C ASP A 6 40.72 -12.99 -3.37
N PRO A 7 41.87 -12.30 -3.49
CA PRO A 7 42.09 -10.97 -2.93
C PRO A 7 41.09 -9.91 -3.43
N ASN A 8 40.59 -10.04 -4.67
CA ASN A 8 39.61 -9.14 -5.25
C ASN A 8 38.19 -9.44 -4.74
N VAL A 9 37.86 -10.72 -4.50
CA VAL A 9 36.59 -11.13 -3.89
C VAL A 9 36.52 -10.67 -2.43
N LYS A 10 37.59 -10.88 -1.65
CA LYS A 10 37.69 -10.45 -0.25
C LYS A 10 37.53 -8.93 -0.10
N LYS A 11 38.18 -8.15 -0.97
CA LYS A 11 38.07 -6.68 -0.99
C LYS A 11 36.64 -6.21 -1.28
N HIS A 12 35.93 -6.92 -2.16
CA HIS A 12 34.53 -6.64 -2.50
C HIS A 12 33.55 -7.02 -1.38
N VAL A 13 33.79 -8.15 -0.70
CA VAL A 13 33.01 -8.60 0.46
C VAL A 13 33.22 -7.64 1.63
N ASP A 14 34.45 -7.23 1.90
CA ASP A 14 34.77 -6.28 2.96
C ASP A 14 34.22 -4.88 2.69
N GLN A 15 34.26 -4.41 1.43
CA GLN A 15 33.60 -3.17 1.03
C GLN A 15 32.08 -3.26 1.23
N LYS A 16 31.44 -4.37 0.84
CA LYS A 16 29.99 -4.58 1.06
C LYS A 16 29.64 -4.72 2.54
N ARG A 17 30.53 -5.29 3.37
CA ARG A 17 30.35 -5.36 4.83
C ARG A 17 30.46 -3.98 5.47
N ARG A 18 31.48 -3.20 5.11
CA ARG A 18 31.63 -1.80 5.55
C ARG A 18 30.47 -0.90 5.13
N LEU A 19 29.96 -1.06 3.90
CA LEU A 19 28.80 -0.32 3.42
C LEU A 19 27.52 -0.72 4.18
N ARG A 20 27.35 -2.00 4.52
CA ARG A 20 26.25 -2.50 5.35
C ARG A 20 26.35 -1.96 6.77
N ASP A 21 27.52 -2.04 7.39
CA ASP A 21 27.76 -1.60 8.76
C ASP A 21 27.64 -0.07 8.88
N ALA A 22 28.08 0.67 7.87
CA ALA A 22 27.84 2.12 7.77
C ALA A 22 26.35 2.45 7.58
N HIS A 23 25.60 1.62 6.86
CA HIS A 23 24.15 1.80 6.69
C HIS A 23 23.36 1.44 7.96
N VAL A 24 23.76 0.38 8.66
CA VAL A 24 23.19 0.00 9.97
C VAL A 24 23.52 1.09 11.01
N LYS A 25 24.73 1.64 11.00
CA LYS A 25 25.16 2.73 11.90
C LYS A 25 24.52 4.08 11.55
N ALA A 26 24.26 4.36 10.28
CA ALA A 26 23.48 5.53 9.85
C ALA A 26 21.99 5.37 10.21
N SER A 27 21.43 4.17 10.02
CA SER A 27 20.06 3.82 10.37
C SER A 27 19.84 3.76 11.89
N SER A 28 20.88 3.51 12.69
CA SER A 28 20.79 3.50 14.16
C SER A 28 20.94 4.89 14.80
N THR A 29 21.27 5.93 14.03
CA THR A 29 21.60 7.26 14.59
C THR A 29 20.64 8.37 14.14
N SER A 30 19.60 8.07 13.34
CA SER A 30 18.55 9.05 13.01
C SER A 30 17.13 8.46 13.09
N THR A 31 16.56 8.53 14.29
CA THR A 31 15.19 9.01 14.56
C THR A 31 14.03 8.36 13.78
N SER A 32 13.66 7.13 14.15
CA SER A 32 12.30 6.63 13.88
C SER A 32 11.23 7.43 14.63
N GLU A 33 11.51 7.88 15.86
CA GLU A 33 10.56 8.66 16.68
C GLU A 33 10.31 10.08 16.12
N ALA A 34 11.34 10.82 15.70
CA ALA A 34 11.13 12.21 15.25
C ALA A 34 10.43 12.34 13.88
N CYS A 35 10.50 11.31 13.02
CA CYS A 35 9.78 11.28 11.75
C CYS A 35 8.27 11.06 12.00
N ALA A 36 7.93 10.12 12.88
CA ALA A 36 6.56 9.86 13.32
C ALA A 36 5.91 11.09 13.98
N VAL A 37 6.66 11.87 14.76
CA VAL A 37 6.18 13.10 15.39
C VAL A 37 5.75 14.18 14.38
N ARG A 38 6.30 14.18 13.15
CA ARG A 38 5.93 15.13 12.09
C ARG A 38 4.96 14.55 11.05
N GLY A 39 4.49 13.32 11.22
CA GLY A 39 3.61 12.64 10.27
C GLY A 39 4.28 12.25 8.94
N VAL A 40 5.58 12.48 8.81
CA VAL A 40 6.36 12.15 7.60
C VAL A 40 6.97 10.77 7.78
N ALA A 41 6.78 9.88 6.81
CA ALA A 41 7.41 8.57 6.85
C ALA A 41 8.92 8.67 6.61
N PRO A 42 9.74 7.78 7.21
CA PRO A 42 11.16 7.73 6.94
C PRO A 42 11.45 7.65 5.43
N GLY A 43 12.42 8.46 4.97
CA GLY A 43 12.82 8.54 3.57
C GLY A 43 11.87 9.33 2.65
N ASN A 44 10.70 9.78 3.13
CA ASN A 44 9.80 10.62 2.32
C ASN A 44 10.18 12.10 2.40
N ARG A 45 9.96 12.81 1.28
CA ARG A 45 9.96 14.29 1.26
C ARG A 45 8.58 14.83 1.59
N ALA A 46 8.52 15.87 2.42
CA ALA A 46 7.26 16.58 2.66
C ALA A 46 6.79 17.32 1.40
N VAL A 47 5.50 17.30 1.12
CA VAL A 47 4.86 18.04 0.02
C VAL A 47 3.72 18.89 0.56
N LYS A 48 3.48 20.04 -0.09
CA LYS A 48 2.44 21.01 0.30
C LYS A 48 1.07 20.76 -0.31
N LYS A 49 0.98 19.81 -1.25
CA LYS A 49 -0.27 19.48 -1.94
C LYS A 49 -0.46 17.97 -1.88
N PHE A 50 -1.71 17.55 -1.74
CA PHE A 50 -2.05 16.14 -1.83
C PHE A 50 -1.93 15.67 -3.28
N ILE A 51 -0.89 14.89 -3.56
CA ILE A 51 -0.56 14.46 -4.92
C ILE A 51 -1.50 13.34 -5.36
N VAL A 52 -2.05 13.47 -6.57
CA VAL A 52 -2.77 12.40 -7.26
C VAL A 52 -1.75 11.41 -7.83
N LEU A 53 -1.80 10.17 -7.36
CA LEU A 53 -1.07 9.05 -7.96
C LEU A 53 -2.09 8.07 -8.52
N ASP A 54 -1.94 7.71 -9.79
CA ASP A 54 -2.85 6.82 -10.51
C ASP A 54 -2.08 5.82 -11.38
N LEU A 55 -2.67 4.66 -11.64
CA LEU A 55 -2.09 3.65 -12.53
C LEU A 55 -2.44 3.91 -14.01
N GLY A 56 -3.25 4.94 -14.30
CA GLY A 56 -3.69 5.30 -15.64
C GLY A 56 -4.70 4.32 -16.22
N ARG A 57 -5.40 3.56 -15.36
CA ARG A 57 -6.37 2.55 -15.79
C ARG A 57 -7.75 3.17 -15.91
N PRO A 58 -8.52 2.84 -16.96
CA PRO A 58 -9.86 3.36 -17.11
C PRO A 58 -10.76 2.80 -16.00
N ILE A 59 -11.64 3.66 -15.49
CA ILE A 59 -12.72 3.27 -14.59
C ILE A 59 -13.93 2.97 -15.46
N PRO A 60 -14.60 1.81 -15.29
CA PRO A 60 -15.82 1.50 -16.03
C PRO A 60 -16.90 2.58 -15.79
N LEU A 61 -17.62 2.97 -16.84
CA LEU A 61 -18.64 4.04 -16.76
C LEU A 61 -19.77 3.70 -15.80
N GLU A 62 -20.07 2.40 -15.63
CA GLU A 62 -21.05 1.90 -14.68
C GLU A 62 -20.63 2.10 -13.21
N HIS A 63 -19.35 2.35 -12.94
CA HIS A 63 -18.86 2.67 -11.60
C HIS A 63 -18.86 4.18 -11.39
N ASP A 64 -20.04 4.73 -11.08
CA ASP A 64 -20.26 6.17 -10.99
C ASP A 64 -20.88 6.61 -9.65
N PRO A 65 -20.13 6.51 -8.54
CA PRO A 65 -20.62 6.92 -7.23
C PRO A 65 -21.01 8.41 -7.19
N TRP A 66 -20.38 9.26 -8.01
CA TRP A 66 -20.66 10.71 -8.04
C TRP A 66 -22.07 11.05 -8.51
N THR A 67 -22.64 10.23 -9.39
CA THR A 67 -24.04 10.39 -9.82
C THR A 67 -24.98 9.59 -8.93
N SER A 68 -24.58 8.37 -8.53
CA SER A 68 -25.44 7.49 -7.73
C SER A 68 -25.62 7.95 -6.28
N GLY A 69 -24.65 8.67 -5.70
CA GLY A 69 -24.71 9.15 -4.33
C GLY A 69 -25.01 8.02 -3.33
N ASP A 70 -26.03 8.22 -2.49
CA ASP A 70 -26.45 7.24 -1.48
C ASP A 70 -26.88 5.89 -2.08
N ALA A 71 -27.29 5.82 -3.35
CA ALA A 71 -27.66 4.57 -4.01
C ALA A 71 -26.46 3.76 -4.51
N PHE A 72 -25.25 4.31 -4.46
CA PHE A 72 -24.04 3.60 -4.88
C PHE A 72 -23.75 2.41 -3.96
N GLU A 73 -23.57 1.22 -4.52
CA GLU A 73 -23.33 -0.02 -3.77
C GLU A 73 -21.87 -0.46 -3.80
N ILE A 74 -21.40 -0.97 -2.65
CA ILE A 74 -20.14 -1.68 -2.51
C ILE A 74 -20.44 -3.15 -2.22
N GLU A 75 -19.70 -4.05 -2.86
CA GLU A 75 -19.81 -5.50 -2.64
C GLU A 75 -18.92 -5.95 -1.48
N PHE A 76 -19.48 -6.78 -0.60
CA PHE A 76 -18.80 -7.32 0.57
C PHE A 76 -18.90 -8.85 0.56
N GLU A 77 -17.77 -9.53 0.69
CA GLU A 77 -17.71 -10.99 0.68
C GLU A 77 -16.98 -11.54 1.91
N HIS A 78 -17.58 -12.56 2.55
CA HIS A 78 -16.92 -13.33 3.59
C HIS A 78 -17.41 -14.79 3.56
N GLN A 79 -16.47 -15.74 3.54
CA GLN A 79 -16.77 -17.19 3.55
C GLN A 79 -17.75 -17.63 2.44
N GLY A 80 -17.65 -17.02 1.26
CA GLY A 80 -18.52 -17.31 0.10
C GLY A 80 -19.90 -16.64 0.13
N ALA A 81 -20.27 -15.99 1.23
CA ALA A 81 -21.46 -15.15 1.28
C ALA A 81 -21.14 -13.76 0.74
N VAL A 82 -21.93 -13.30 -0.24
CA VAL A 82 -21.81 -11.98 -0.85
C VAL A 82 -23.03 -11.14 -0.48
N VAL A 83 -22.78 -9.91 -0.02
CA VAL A 83 -23.80 -8.90 0.25
C VAL A 83 -23.41 -7.58 -0.40
N ARG A 84 -24.39 -6.77 -0.78
CA ARG A 84 -24.16 -5.40 -1.22
C ARG A 84 -24.71 -4.44 -0.19
N ARG A 85 -23.98 -3.34 0.04
CA ARG A 85 -24.43 -2.24 0.89
C ARG A 85 -24.28 -0.94 0.13
N SER A 86 -25.37 -0.19 0.06
CA SER A 86 -25.39 1.16 -0.47
C SER A 86 -24.70 2.13 0.49
N LEU A 87 -24.18 3.24 -0.02
CA LEU A 87 -23.65 4.33 0.82
C LEU A 87 -24.73 4.85 1.78
N GLY A 88 -25.99 4.92 1.37
CA GLY A 88 -27.12 5.29 2.22
C GLY A 88 -27.37 4.32 3.39
N GLU A 89 -27.23 3.01 3.16
CA GLU A 89 -27.31 2.02 4.25
C GLU A 89 -26.15 2.15 5.22
N LEU A 90 -24.92 2.35 4.72
CA LEU A 90 -23.74 2.56 5.57
C LEU A 90 -23.85 3.84 6.39
N ARG A 91 -24.37 4.91 5.80
CA ARG A 91 -24.68 6.17 6.49
C ARG A 91 -25.74 5.95 7.57
N SER A 92 -26.80 5.21 7.26
CA SER A 92 -27.86 4.90 8.20
C SER A 92 -27.35 4.08 9.38
N ALA A 93 -26.48 3.09 9.13
CA ALA A 93 -25.79 2.32 10.17
C ALA A 93 -24.88 3.20 11.05
N ASN A 94 -24.40 4.32 10.52
CA ASN A 94 -23.64 5.35 11.24
C ASN A 94 -24.53 6.44 11.88
N GLY A 95 -25.81 6.14 12.14
CA GLY A 95 -26.75 7.10 12.75
C GLY A 95 -27.23 8.19 11.79
N GLY A 96 -27.23 7.94 10.49
CA GLY A 96 -27.76 8.85 9.47
C GLY A 96 -26.83 10.00 9.06
N LYS A 97 -25.56 9.97 9.48
CA LYS A 97 -24.59 11.04 9.19
C LYS A 97 -23.24 10.50 8.73
N TRP A 98 -22.49 11.33 8.02
CA TRP A 98 -21.08 11.11 7.77
C TRP A 98 -20.27 11.66 8.95
N THR A 99 -19.39 10.85 9.52
CA THR A 99 -18.46 11.27 10.59
C THR A 99 -17.24 11.93 9.94
N GLU A 100 -16.81 13.09 10.45
CA GLU A 100 -15.55 13.71 10.03
C GLU A 100 -14.37 12.91 10.58
N PHE A 101 -13.41 12.58 9.72
CA PHE A 101 -12.15 11.94 10.03
C PHE A 101 -11.00 12.85 9.60
N GLU A 102 -10.14 13.20 10.55
CA GLU A 102 -8.92 13.95 10.30
C GLU A 102 -7.73 12.99 10.17
N LEU A 103 -7.23 12.84 8.94
CA LEU A 103 -6.02 12.12 8.65
C LEU A 103 -4.82 13.07 8.74
N ARG A 104 -4.06 12.98 9.83
CA ARG A 104 -2.89 13.84 10.09
C ARG A 104 -1.86 13.85 8.95
N ALA A 105 -1.61 12.69 8.34
CA ALA A 105 -0.68 12.60 7.23
C ALA A 105 -1.00 11.46 6.27
N TRP A 106 -0.71 11.70 4.99
CA TRP A 106 -0.73 10.71 3.92
C TRP A 106 0.70 10.40 3.46
N ASN A 107 1.12 9.15 3.61
CA ASN A 107 2.48 8.71 3.30
C ASN A 107 2.47 7.82 2.04
N CYS A 108 3.18 8.24 0.99
CA CYS A 108 3.22 7.50 -0.26
C CYS A 108 4.47 6.63 -0.39
N VAL A 109 4.32 5.47 -1.05
CA VAL A 109 5.43 4.55 -1.38
C VAL A 109 6.49 5.19 -2.27
N THR A 110 6.08 6.14 -3.11
CA THR A 110 6.97 6.78 -4.10
C THR A 110 7.83 7.89 -3.50
N GLY A 111 7.89 8.02 -2.17
CA GLY A 111 8.87 8.88 -1.51
C GLY A 111 8.36 10.26 -1.12
N TRP A 112 7.05 10.48 -1.01
CA TRP A 112 6.47 11.75 -0.56
C TRP A 112 5.43 11.59 0.55
N SER A 113 5.33 12.59 1.42
CA SER A 113 4.38 12.67 2.51
C SER A 113 3.65 14.00 2.50
N PHE A 114 2.33 13.97 2.56
CA PHE A 114 1.51 15.15 2.81
C PHE A 114 1.13 15.15 4.30
N ALA A 115 1.60 16.12 5.07
CA ALA A 115 1.48 16.13 6.54
C ALA A 115 0.75 17.38 7.09
N ASP A 116 0.00 18.07 6.22
CA ASP A 116 -0.78 19.26 6.57
C ASP A 116 -2.23 18.92 6.97
N GLY A 117 -2.54 17.62 7.11
CA GLY A 117 -3.88 17.12 7.43
C GLY A 117 -4.79 16.98 6.21
N LEU A 118 -5.54 15.88 6.14
CA LEU A 118 -6.64 15.67 5.21
C LEU A 118 -7.91 15.42 6.00
N LYS A 119 -9.02 16.03 5.57
CA LYS A 119 -10.33 15.80 6.16
C LYS A 119 -11.22 15.08 5.17
N PHE A 120 -11.86 14.03 5.66
CA PHE A 120 -12.84 13.26 4.91
C PHE A 120 -14.07 13.08 5.80
N ASN A 121 -15.25 12.99 5.20
CA ASN A 121 -16.41 12.50 5.92
C ASN A 121 -16.79 11.10 5.42
N GLY A 122 -17.22 10.25 6.33
CA GLY A 122 -17.47 8.86 6.01
C GLY A 122 -17.95 8.03 7.19
N VAL A 123 -17.56 6.75 7.19
CA VAL A 123 -18.01 5.77 8.20
C VAL A 123 -16.81 4.98 8.70
N GLY A 124 -16.72 4.77 10.02
CA GLY A 124 -15.68 3.94 10.62
C GLY A 124 -15.72 2.52 10.06
N LEU A 125 -14.54 1.92 9.80
CA LEU A 125 -14.48 0.61 9.16
C LEU A 125 -15.16 -0.47 10.00
N ASP A 126 -15.15 -0.35 11.33
CA ASP A 126 -15.86 -1.26 12.23
C ASP A 126 -17.38 -1.22 11.96
N VAL A 127 -17.96 -0.04 11.77
CA VAL A 127 -19.38 0.14 11.43
C VAL A 127 -19.68 -0.42 10.04
N VAL A 128 -18.81 -0.19 9.07
CA VAL A 128 -18.94 -0.75 7.71
C VAL A 128 -18.97 -2.28 7.76
N LEU A 129 -17.99 -2.90 8.42
CA LEU A 129 -17.89 -4.35 8.51
C LEU A 129 -19.06 -4.97 9.28
N ARG A 130 -19.51 -4.32 10.37
CA ARG A 130 -20.68 -4.73 11.14
C ARG A 130 -21.97 -4.65 10.32
N CYS A 131 -22.13 -3.60 9.52
CA CYS A 131 -23.29 -3.44 8.62
C CYS A 131 -23.31 -4.48 7.49
N ALA A 132 -22.12 -4.83 6.96
CA ALA A 132 -22.00 -5.83 5.91
C ALA A 132 -22.20 -7.25 6.45
N PHE A 133 -21.47 -7.63 7.51
CA PHE A 133 -21.31 -9.03 7.90
C PHE A 133 -21.85 -9.37 9.30
N GLY A 134 -22.26 -8.38 10.09
CA GLY A 134 -22.65 -8.55 11.49
C GLY A 134 -21.47 -8.54 12.47
N GLU A 135 -21.71 -9.06 13.68
CA GLU A 135 -20.75 -9.06 14.79
C GLU A 135 -19.78 -10.26 14.78
N ASN A 136 -18.71 -10.18 15.58
CA ASN A 136 -17.78 -11.29 15.87
C ASN A 136 -17.02 -11.87 14.65
N LEU A 137 -16.68 -11.01 13.69
CA LEU A 137 -15.95 -11.39 12.49
C LEU A 137 -14.52 -11.86 12.81
N LYS A 138 -14.12 -12.97 12.19
CA LYS A 138 -12.75 -13.49 12.24
C LYS A 138 -12.19 -13.63 10.83
N PHE A 139 -11.15 -12.87 10.55
CA PHE A 139 -10.47 -12.89 9.27
C PHE A 139 -9.00 -12.51 9.44
N GLU A 140 -8.15 -12.96 8.54
CA GLU A 140 -6.71 -12.61 8.55
C GLU A 140 -6.47 -11.28 7.83
N CYS A 141 -7.13 -11.10 6.69
CA CYS A 141 -6.94 -9.94 5.82
C CYS A 141 -8.26 -9.41 5.26
N LEU A 142 -8.30 -8.08 5.15
CA LEU A 142 -9.28 -7.34 4.36
C LEU A 142 -8.67 -7.10 2.98
N PHE A 143 -9.22 -7.74 1.96
CA PHE A 143 -8.80 -7.59 0.57
C PHE A 143 -9.71 -6.59 -0.14
N GLN A 144 -9.13 -5.60 -0.80
CA GLN A 144 -9.84 -4.52 -1.50
C GLN A 144 -9.66 -4.67 -3.00
N THR A 145 -10.74 -4.41 -3.74
CA THR A 145 -10.70 -4.27 -5.19
C THR A 145 -11.27 -2.92 -5.59
N GLY A 146 -10.49 -2.15 -6.34
CA GLY A 146 -10.92 -0.93 -7.01
C GLY A 146 -11.57 -1.23 -8.36
N ALA A 147 -12.43 -0.33 -8.84
CA ALA A 147 -13.07 -0.45 -10.15
C ALA A 147 -12.10 -0.41 -11.33
N ASP A 148 -10.93 0.20 -11.13
CA ASP A 148 -9.78 0.20 -12.04
C ASP A 148 -8.99 -1.14 -12.05
N GLY A 149 -9.49 -2.14 -11.33
CA GLY A 149 -8.83 -3.44 -11.15
C GLY A 149 -7.59 -3.38 -10.25
N TYR A 150 -7.37 -2.29 -9.53
CA TYR A 150 -6.35 -2.24 -8.48
C TYR A 150 -6.75 -3.14 -7.32
N THR A 151 -5.77 -3.84 -6.73
CA THR A 151 -6.00 -4.70 -5.57
C THR A 151 -4.96 -4.43 -4.49
N THR A 152 -5.39 -4.49 -3.24
CA THR A 152 -4.50 -4.41 -2.08
C THR A 152 -5.10 -5.18 -0.90
N SER A 153 -4.26 -5.62 0.02
CA SER A 153 -4.69 -6.33 1.22
C SER A 153 -4.18 -5.65 2.48
N VAL A 154 -5.02 -5.61 3.51
CA VAL A 154 -4.66 -5.08 4.83
C VAL A 154 -4.83 -6.18 5.86
N ASP A 155 -3.83 -6.31 6.73
CA ASP A 155 -3.86 -7.27 7.82
C ASP A 155 -4.90 -6.84 8.86
N ALA A 156 -5.70 -7.78 9.38
CA ALA A 156 -6.76 -7.46 10.34
C ALA A 156 -6.24 -6.75 11.61
N ARG A 157 -4.95 -6.87 11.92
CA ARG A 157 -4.29 -6.21 13.04
C ARG A 157 -3.94 -4.74 12.79
N ASP A 158 -4.09 -4.23 11.57
CA ASP A 158 -3.76 -2.85 11.18
C ASP A 158 -5.00 -2.03 10.75
N LEU A 159 -6.18 -2.40 11.23
CA LEU A 159 -7.43 -1.71 10.90
C LEU A 159 -7.76 -0.56 11.86
N ASP A 160 -6.90 -0.30 12.85
CA ASP A 160 -7.14 0.72 13.85
C ASP A 160 -7.27 2.12 13.22
N GLY A 161 -8.34 2.82 13.60
CA GLY A 161 -8.71 4.12 13.04
C GLY A 161 -9.05 4.12 11.55
N ALA A 162 -9.20 2.95 10.90
CA ALA A 162 -9.55 2.88 9.48
C ALA A 162 -11.01 3.28 9.25
N PHE A 163 -11.29 3.86 8.09
CA PHE A 163 -12.62 4.33 7.73
C PHE A 163 -12.85 4.30 6.21
N LEU A 164 -14.12 4.28 5.82
CA LEU A 164 -14.57 4.52 4.44
C LEU A 164 -14.77 6.01 4.24
N ALA A 165 -13.88 6.66 3.49
CA ALA A 165 -14.03 8.04 3.05
C ALA A 165 -15.04 8.12 1.90
N VAL A 166 -16.06 8.98 2.05
CA VAL A 166 -17.13 9.15 1.07
C VAL A 166 -17.11 10.56 0.50
N THR A 167 -17.06 11.58 1.35
CA THR A 167 -16.99 12.99 0.94
C THR A 167 -15.72 13.65 1.46
N ASP A 168 -15.34 14.76 0.83
CA ASP A 168 -14.26 15.63 1.33
C ASP A 168 -14.79 16.63 2.38
N GLU A 169 -13.93 17.56 2.81
CA GLU A 169 -14.26 18.58 3.81
C GLU A 169 -15.39 19.54 3.41
N SER A 170 -15.66 19.69 2.11
CA SER A 170 -16.75 20.52 1.60
C SER A 170 -18.11 19.82 1.68
N GLY A 171 -18.11 18.50 1.92
CA GLY A 171 -19.31 17.66 1.90
C GLY A 171 -19.62 17.06 0.54
N GLU A 172 -18.87 17.44 -0.51
CA GLU A 172 -18.97 16.84 -1.83
C GLU A 172 -18.27 15.47 -1.88
N MET A 173 -18.76 14.57 -2.74
CA MET A 173 -18.13 13.26 -2.89
C MET A 173 -16.65 13.39 -3.27
N VAL A 174 -15.78 12.60 -2.63
CA VAL A 174 -14.33 12.62 -2.90
C VAL A 174 -14.09 12.55 -4.40
N SER A 175 -13.32 13.51 -4.91
CA SER A 175 -13.17 13.75 -6.35
C SER A 175 -12.76 12.50 -7.14
N ARG A 176 -13.07 12.50 -8.44
CA ARG A 176 -12.64 11.42 -9.35
C ARG A 176 -11.14 11.17 -9.29
N GLU A 177 -10.32 12.20 -9.15
CA GLU A 177 -8.85 12.04 -9.10
C GLU A 177 -8.36 11.38 -7.80
N HIS A 178 -9.02 11.68 -6.67
CA HIS A 178 -8.71 11.09 -5.37
C HIS A 178 -9.44 9.77 -5.09
N GLY A 179 -10.43 9.45 -5.92
CA GLY A 179 -11.04 8.15 -6.08
C GLY A 179 -11.99 7.71 -4.98
N GLY A 180 -12.98 8.55 -4.68
CA GLY A 180 -14.09 8.19 -3.80
C GLY A 180 -15.06 7.15 -4.39
N PRO A 181 -15.80 6.43 -3.54
CA PRO A 181 -15.49 6.20 -2.12
C PRO A 181 -14.22 5.33 -1.99
N ARG A 182 -13.50 5.45 -0.86
CA ARG A 182 -12.29 4.66 -0.62
C ARG A 182 -12.06 4.34 0.86
N LEU A 183 -11.44 3.21 1.14
CA LEU A 183 -10.92 2.96 2.47
C LEU A 183 -9.64 3.76 2.71
N VAL A 184 -9.49 4.25 3.93
CA VAL A 184 -8.33 4.99 4.41
C VAL A 184 -7.81 4.31 5.67
N PHE A 185 -6.50 4.07 5.70
CA PHE A 185 -5.79 3.42 6.82
C PHE A 185 -4.72 4.37 7.36
N PRO A 186 -4.99 5.12 8.46
CA PRO A 186 -4.12 6.19 8.92
C PRO A 186 -2.67 5.78 9.26
N THR A 187 -2.49 4.53 9.67
CA THR A 187 -1.19 4.00 10.11
C THR A 187 -0.38 3.34 8.99
N LEU A 188 -0.94 3.28 7.77
CA LEU A 188 -0.36 2.56 6.63
C LEU A 188 0.05 3.49 5.48
N PHE A 189 0.97 3.04 4.65
CA PHE A 189 1.28 3.71 3.39
C PHE A 189 0.07 3.71 2.45
N GLY A 190 -0.06 4.76 1.65
CA GLY A 190 -1.24 5.03 0.82
C GLY A 190 -1.56 3.96 -0.25
N TRP A 191 -0.64 3.04 -0.57
CA TRP A 191 -0.97 1.92 -1.45
C TRP A 191 -1.95 0.93 -0.80
N LYS A 192 -2.05 0.91 0.54
CA LYS A 192 -3.01 0.08 1.27
C LYS A 192 -4.45 0.54 1.17
N SER A 193 -4.68 1.69 0.52
CA SER A 193 -5.98 2.32 0.36
C SER A 193 -6.39 2.29 -1.12
N ALA A 194 -7.22 1.34 -1.55
CA ALA A 194 -7.68 1.30 -2.94
C ALA A 194 -8.57 2.51 -3.27
N LYS A 195 -8.41 3.09 -4.46
CA LYS A 195 -9.35 4.07 -5.02
C LYS A 195 -10.57 3.36 -5.62
N TYR A 196 -11.67 4.08 -5.81
CA TYR A 196 -12.85 3.60 -6.53
C TYR A 196 -13.36 2.28 -5.97
N LEU A 197 -13.55 2.22 -4.66
CA LEU A 197 -13.77 0.97 -3.95
C LEU A 197 -14.99 0.25 -4.54
N LYS A 198 -14.73 -0.91 -5.12
CA LYS A 198 -15.76 -1.76 -5.74
C LYS A 198 -16.16 -2.90 -4.82
N SER A 199 -15.18 -3.56 -4.20
CA SER A 199 -15.45 -4.66 -3.29
C SER A 199 -14.45 -4.81 -2.15
N VAL A 200 -14.93 -5.41 -1.06
CA VAL A 200 -14.16 -5.82 0.10
C VAL A 200 -14.40 -7.30 0.38
N THR A 201 -13.34 -8.10 0.40
CA THR A 201 -13.40 -9.53 0.71
C THR A 201 -12.59 -9.83 1.96
N LEU A 202 -13.19 -10.46 2.96
CA LEU A 202 -12.53 -10.90 4.18
C LEU A 202 -12.04 -12.34 4.01
N ARG A 203 -10.71 -12.52 3.95
CA ARG A 203 -10.10 -13.81 3.57
C ARG A 203 -8.69 -14.00 4.13
N ALA A 204 -8.08 -15.16 3.82
CA ALA A 204 -6.67 -15.42 4.06
C ALA A 204 -5.78 -14.44 3.27
N TYR A 205 -4.53 -14.24 3.71
CA TYR A 205 -3.64 -13.29 3.04
C TYR A 205 -3.39 -13.66 1.57
N GLU A 206 -3.62 -12.68 0.69
CA GLU A 206 -3.09 -12.65 -0.67
C GLU A 206 -2.48 -11.27 -0.93
N GLY A 207 -1.33 -11.22 -1.60
CA GLY A 207 -0.72 -9.97 -2.03
C GLY A 207 -1.55 -9.28 -3.12
N GLY A 208 -1.77 -7.98 -2.95
CA GLY A 208 -2.31 -7.12 -4.02
C GLY A 208 -1.25 -6.72 -5.03
N PHE A 209 -1.50 -5.61 -5.72
CA PHE A 209 -0.65 -5.12 -6.81
C PHE A 209 0.77 -4.80 -6.34
N TRP A 210 0.94 -3.96 -5.31
CA TRP A 210 2.27 -3.52 -4.86
C TRP A 210 3.02 -4.60 -4.07
N GLU A 211 2.31 -5.47 -3.35
CA GLU A 211 2.91 -6.61 -2.65
C GLU A 211 3.49 -7.62 -3.64
N LYS A 212 2.81 -7.86 -4.77
CA LYS A 212 3.33 -8.66 -5.88
C LYS A 212 4.57 -8.04 -6.55
N LEU A 213 4.81 -6.74 -6.36
CA LEU A 213 5.99 -6.00 -6.85
C LEU A 213 7.08 -5.81 -5.77
N GLY A 214 6.92 -6.42 -4.60
CA GLY A 214 7.94 -6.43 -3.54
C GLY A 214 7.76 -5.39 -2.44
N CYS A 215 6.61 -4.70 -2.38
CA CYS A 215 6.24 -3.88 -1.23
C CYS A 215 5.88 -4.75 -0.01
N HIS A 216 6.03 -4.19 1.18
CA HIS A 216 5.82 -4.93 2.43
C HIS A 216 4.35 -5.35 2.60
N ARG A 217 4.14 -6.54 3.19
CA ARG A 217 2.79 -7.07 3.50
C ARG A 217 2.00 -6.14 4.41
N ARG A 218 2.61 -5.57 5.45
CA ARG A 218 1.91 -4.75 6.46
C ARG A 218 1.80 -3.29 6.05
N GLY A 219 2.88 -2.69 5.54
CA GLY A 219 2.87 -1.31 5.05
C GLY A 219 2.82 -0.23 6.13
N ARG A 220 3.21 -0.49 7.39
CA ARG A 220 3.18 0.53 8.45
C ARG A 220 4.23 1.60 8.22
N TRP A 221 3.78 2.82 7.96
CA TRP A 221 4.67 3.88 7.49
C TRP A 221 5.66 4.34 8.56
N ALA A 222 5.26 4.35 9.84
CA ALA A 222 6.11 4.79 10.93
C ALA A 222 7.30 3.84 11.19
N LEU A 223 7.16 2.57 10.81
CA LEU A 223 8.19 1.54 10.94
C LEU A 223 9.03 1.38 9.65
N ASP A 224 8.83 2.27 8.66
CA ASP A 224 9.41 2.16 7.32
C ASP A 224 9.22 0.76 6.69
N GLU A 225 8.05 0.17 6.90
CA GLU A 225 7.67 -1.10 6.28
C GLU A 225 7.29 -0.87 4.81
N ARG A 226 8.23 -0.34 4.03
CA ARG A 226 8.03 -0.03 2.62
C ARG A 226 8.20 -1.26 1.74
N TRP A 227 9.25 -2.02 2.00
CA TRP A 227 9.70 -3.14 1.17
C TRP A 227 9.60 -4.46 1.93
N ALA A 228 9.26 -5.53 1.23
CA ALA A 228 9.32 -6.88 1.79
C ALA A 228 10.78 -7.27 2.12
N SER A 229 10.96 -8.14 3.10
CA SER A 229 12.28 -8.69 3.44
C SER A 229 12.91 -9.37 2.22
N GLY A 230 14.15 -9.04 1.89
CA GLY A 230 14.86 -9.57 0.71
C GLY A 230 14.66 -8.73 -0.55
N THR A 231 13.71 -7.80 -0.58
CA THR A 231 13.63 -6.75 -1.60
C THR A 231 14.70 -5.71 -1.30
N SER A 232 15.70 -5.55 -2.17
CA SER A 232 16.78 -4.60 -1.92
C SER A 232 16.28 -3.16 -2.00
N SER A 233 16.15 -2.49 -0.84
CA SER A 233 15.81 -1.06 -0.75
C SER A 233 16.69 -0.20 -1.65
N ARG A 234 17.96 -0.57 -1.88
CA ARG A 234 18.88 0.19 -2.76
C ARG A 234 18.49 0.18 -4.24
N VAL A 235 17.95 -0.94 -4.75
CA VAL A 235 17.50 -1.05 -6.15
C VAL A 235 16.20 -0.29 -6.34
N TRP A 236 15.29 -0.39 -5.38
CA TRP A 236 14.03 0.35 -5.41
C TRP A 236 14.20 1.84 -5.14
N THR A 237 15.09 2.27 -4.24
CA THR A 237 15.44 3.68 -4.05
C THR A 237 16.17 4.24 -5.29
N ALA A 238 16.99 3.44 -5.98
CA ALA A 238 17.61 3.86 -7.24
C ALA A 238 16.58 3.98 -8.38
N LEU A 239 15.64 3.05 -8.49
CA LEU A 239 14.50 3.13 -9.40
C LEU A 239 13.59 4.31 -9.04
N ALA A 240 13.32 4.52 -7.75
CA ALA A 240 12.52 5.63 -7.24
C ALA A 240 13.21 6.98 -7.52
N TRP A 241 14.54 7.05 -7.39
CA TRP A 241 15.36 8.22 -7.73
C TRP A 241 15.37 8.50 -9.23
N LEU A 242 15.50 7.45 -10.06
CA LEU A 242 15.27 7.53 -11.51
C LEU A 242 13.85 8.07 -11.76
N THR A 243 12.85 7.59 -11.01
CA THR A 243 11.46 8.07 -11.04
C THR A 243 11.22 9.47 -10.48
N ASN A 244 12.15 10.03 -9.72
CA ASN A 244 12.01 11.36 -9.12
C ASN A 244 12.43 12.48 -10.10
N ARG A 245 12.87 12.13 -11.31
CA ARG A 245 13.13 13.06 -12.44
C ARG A 245 11.89 13.27 -13.35
N TYR A 246 10.71 12.84 -12.88
CA TYR A 246 9.50 12.59 -13.69
C TYR A 246 8.52 13.76 -13.72
N GLN A 247 8.92 14.87 -14.34
CA GLN A 247 7.99 15.88 -14.85
C GLN A 247 8.01 15.97 -16.40
N ILE A 248 8.73 15.09 -17.11
CA ILE A 248 9.09 15.37 -18.52
C ILE A 248 8.48 14.39 -19.56
N PHE A 249 8.08 13.14 -19.24
CA PHE A 249 7.85 12.14 -20.31
C PHE A 249 6.60 11.22 -20.22
N GLY A 250 5.52 11.65 -19.57
CA GLY A 250 4.18 11.06 -19.76
C GLY A 250 3.95 9.60 -19.32
N ASP A 251 2.67 9.20 -19.29
CA ASP A 251 2.16 8.06 -18.53
C ASP A 251 2.54 6.66 -19.06
N GLY A 252 3.02 6.54 -20.32
CA GLY A 252 3.22 5.25 -20.99
C GLY A 252 4.46 4.44 -20.57
N ILE A 253 5.54 5.11 -20.13
CA ILE A 253 6.81 4.44 -19.76
C ILE A 253 6.76 3.88 -18.33
N TRP A 254 5.91 4.45 -17.48
CA TRP A 254 5.80 4.12 -16.07
C TRP A 254 5.29 2.69 -15.83
N ILE A 255 4.27 2.28 -16.59
CA ILE A 255 3.76 0.90 -16.57
C ILE A 255 4.88 -0.07 -16.98
N TRP A 256 5.70 0.27 -17.97
CA TRP A 256 6.77 -0.61 -18.42
C TRP A 256 7.87 -0.77 -17.36
N VAL A 257 8.37 0.32 -16.77
CA VAL A 257 9.44 0.25 -15.77
C VAL A 257 8.97 -0.41 -14.46
N MET A 258 7.77 -0.08 -13.97
CA MET A 258 7.26 -0.64 -12.71
C MET A 258 6.70 -2.05 -12.87
N VAL A 259 5.95 -2.33 -13.94
CA VAL A 259 5.27 -3.62 -14.15
C VAL A 259 6.16 -4.62 -14.88
N VAL A 260 6.94 -4.22 -15.89
CA VAL A 260 7.89 -5.13 -16.56
C VAL A 260 9.19 -5.25 -15.77
N GLY A 261 9.74 -4.14 -15.27
CA GLY A 261 10.92 -4.18 -14.39
C GLY A 261 10.67 -4.94 -13.08
N GLY A 262 9.50 -4.74 -12.45
CA GLY A 262 9.09 -5.49 -11.26
C GLY A 262 8.89 -6.99 -11.52
N LYS A 263 8.31 -7.38 -12.67
CA LYS A 263 8.17 -8.79 -13.07
C LYS A 263 9.51 -9.47 -13.35
N VAL A 264 10.43 -8.80 -14.06
CA VAL A 264 11.76 -9.34 -14.37
C VAL A 264 12.59 -9.50 -13.09
N LEU A 265 12.48 -8.57 -12.14
CA LEU A 265 13.23 -8.64 -10.88
C LEU A 265 12.61 -9.59 -9.84
N GLY A 266 11.28 -9.69 -9.77
CA GLY A 266 10.60 -10.72 -8.95
C GLY A 266 10.93 -12.14 -9.41
N ALA A 267 11.11 -12.35 -10.72
CA ALA A 267 11.57 -13.61 -11.29
C ALA A 267 13.04 -13.92 -10.92
N ILE A 268 13.93 -12.92 -10.93
CA ILE A 268 15.35 -13.09 -10.55
C ILE A 268 15.49 -13.38 -9.03
N ALA A 269 14.66 -12.77 -8.18
CA ALA A 269 14.61 -13.07 -6.74
C ALA A 269 14.07 -14.49 -6.44
N SER A 270 13.16 -15.00 -7.27
CA SER A 270 12.63 -16.37 -7.15
C SER A 270 13.61 -17.43 -7.69
N PHE A 271 14.37 -17.11 -8.75
CA PHE A 271 15.41 -18.00 -9.27
C PHE A 271 16.58 -18.16 -8.29
N THR A 272 16.91 -17.12 -7.52
CA THR A 272 17.99 -17.19 -6.53
C THR A 272 17.62 -17.98 -5.27
N SER A 273 16.34 -18.13 -4.92
CA SER A 273 15.90 -19.03 -3.85
C SER A 273 15.82 -20.50 -4.29
N LEU A 274 15.46 -20.76 -5.55
CA LEU A 274 15.41 -22.11 -6.14
C LEU A 274 16.81 -22.74 -6.31
N PHE A 275 17.86 -21.94 -6.55
CA PHE A 275 19.24 -22.44 -6.58
C PHE A 275 19.84 -22.73 -5.19
N SER A 276 19.21 -22.28 -4.11
CA SER A 276 19.67 -22.54 -2.72
C SER A 276 19.14 -23.88 -2.16
N ILE A 277 18.09 -24.46 -2.75
CA ILE A 277 17.46 -25.70 -2.28
C ILE A 277 18.03 -26.95 -2.99
N GLY A 278 18.78 -26.78 -4.09
CA GLY A 278 19.30 -27.89 -4.91
C GLY A 278 20.61 -28.56 -4.47
N ASN A 279 21.22 -28.19 -3.34
CA ASN A 279 22.58 -28.68 -3.01
C ASN A 279 22.78 -29.22 -1.58
N ARG A 280 21.73 -29.81 -0.98
CA ARG A 280 21.84 -30.67 0.22
C ARG A 280 21.18 -32.02 -0.06
N ASN A 281 21.87 -32.89 -0.78
CA ASN A 281 21.76 -34.35 -0.67
C ASN A 281 22.71 -35.01 -1.68
N ARG A 282 24.00 -35.09 -1.33
CA ARG A 282 24.94 -36.12 -1.81
C ARG A 282 26.25 -35.95 -1.05
N LYS A 283 26.41 -36.74 0.01
CA LYS A 283 27.66 -37.38 0.49
C LYS A 283 27.42 -37.95 1.90
N LEU A 284 26.79 -39.12 1.92
CA LEU A 284 27.05 -40.16 2.91
C LEU A 284 27.34 -41.42 2.10
N GLN A 285 28.63 -41.72 1.98
CA GLN A 285 29.24 -43.04 1.84
C GLN A 285 30.72 -42.86 2.17
#